data_AF-A0A2S6GIX4-F1
#
_entry.id   AF-A0A2S6GIX4-F1
#
_cell.length_a   1.000
_cell.length_b   1.000
_cell.length_c   1.000
_cell.angle_alpha   90.00
_cell.angle_beta   90.00
_cell.angle_gamma   90.00
#
_symmetry.space_group_name_H-M   'P 1'
#
loop_
_entity.id
_entity.type
_entity.pdbx_description
1 polymer ?
#
loop_
_entity_poly.entity_id
_entity_poly.type
_entity_poly.pdbx_seq_one_letter_code
_entity_poly.pdbx_strand_id
1 'polypeptide(L)'
;MLEPSNAVSYQQDSGMLNQNSDLTKLYDSQPYTAYTEDLEFMWRWTIYQDNKLVQEGCSLTLEASRRAVQHVLAFFSMNGRDKKAEQEL
;
A
#
# COMPACT_ATOMS: atom_id res chain seq x y z
N MET A 1 -39.18 0.10 -23.49
CA MET A 1 -38.55 1.43 -23.29
C MET A 1 -37.48 1.20 -22.23
N LEU A 2 -36.23 1.04 -22.65
CA LEU A 2 -35.08 0.76 -21.77
C LEU A 2 -34.32 2.09 -21.63
N GLU A 3 -34.20 2.58 -20.40
CA GLU A 3 -33.39 3.76 -20.06
C GLU A 3 -31.92 3.47 -20.44
N PRO A 4 -31.22 4.36 -21.15
CA PRO A 4 -29.80 4.16 -21.42
C PRO A 4 -29.00 4.37 -20.14
N SER A 5 -28.21 3.36 -19.76
CA SER A 5 -27.24 3.40 -18.68
C SER A 5 -26.34 4.63 -18.81
N ASN A 6 -26.34 5.49 -17.77
CA ASN A 6 -25.32 6.51 -17.58
C ASN A 6 -23.95 5.84 -17.52
N ALA A 7 -23.22 5.85 -18.63
CA ALA A 7 -21.80 5.57 -18.64
C ALA A 7 -21.11 6.70 -17.87
N VAL A 8 -20.67 6.41 -16.65
CA VAL A 8 -19.78 7.29 -15.91
C VAL A 8 -18.46 7.29 -16.68
N SER A 9 -18.23 8.32 -17.49
CA SER A 9 -16.93 8.57 -18.09
C SER A 9 -15.98 8.94 -16.95
N TYR A 10 -15.07 8.05 -16.59
CA TYR A 10 -13.89 8.41 -15.81
C TYR A 10 -13.09 9.38 -16.68
N GLN A 11 -13.34 10.68 -16.50
CA GLN A 11 -12.39 11.68 -16.94
C GLN A 11 -11.12 11.40 -16.14
N GLN A 12 -10.12 10.91 -16.85
CA GLN A 12 -8.76 10.80 -16.38
C GLN A 12 -8.28 12.24 -16.22
N ASP A 13 -8.63 12.84 -15.07
CA ASP A 13 -8.11 14.13 -14.68
C ASP A 13 -6.61 13.94 -14.45
N SER A 14 -5.83 14.33 -15.45
CA SER A 14 -4.38 14.49 -15.38
C SER A 14 -3.97 15.64 -14.43
N GLY A 15 -4.85 16.02 -13.51
CA GLY A 15 -4.60 16.90 -12.39
C GLY A 15 -3.45 16.35 -11.57
N MET A 16 -2.37 17.12 -11.58
CA MET A 16 -1.26 17.06 -10.63
C MET A 16 -1.81 17.17 -9.19
N LEU A 17 -2.41 16.08 -8.69
CA LEU A 17 -2.94 16.01 -7.34
C LEU A 17 -1.77 15.91 -6.37
N ASN A 18 -1.44 17.08 -5.83
CA ASN A 18 -0.76 17.34 -4.58
C ASN A 18 0.72 16.94 -4.49
N GLN A 19 1.60 17.89 -4.78
CA GLN A 19 3.04 17.88 -4.47
C GLN A 19 3.36 17.97 -2.95
N ASN A 20 2.38 17.71 -2.07
CA ASN A 20 2.52 17.69 -0.61
C ASN A 20 1.60 16.61 0.01
N SER A 21 1.49 15.46 -0.62
CA SER A 21 0.97 14.31 0.10
C SER A 21 2.07 13.83 1.05
N ASP A 22 2.02 14.30 2.30
CA ASP A 22 3.03 14.04 3.32
C ASP A 22 3.17 12.54 3.55
N LEU A 23 4.17 11.96 2.89
CA LEU A 23 4.45 10.53 2.94
C LEU A 23 4.86 10.17 4.37
N THR A 24 3.92 9.58 5.10
CA THR A 24 4.09 9.22 6.50
C THR A 24 4.73 7.84 6.59
N LYS A 25 5.89 7.74 7.21
CA LYS A 25 6.58 6.46 7.45
C LYS A 25 5.83 5.65 8.52
N LEU A 26 5.46 4.41 8.18
CA LEU A 26 4.75 3.48 9.05
C LEU A 26 5.66 2.42 9.67
N TYR A 27 6.71 2.01 8.95
CA TYR A 27 7.64 0.97 9.36
C TYR A 27 9.02 1.19 8.74
N ASP A 28 10.08 0.89 9.49
CA ASP A 28 11.47 1.04 9.05
C ASP A 28 12.38 0.08 9.80
N SER A 29 12.51 -1.14 9.27
CA SER A 29 13.45 -2.14 9.77
C SER A 29 13.77 -3.13 8.66
N GLN A 30 15.05 -3.28 8.36
CA GLN A 30 15.53 -4.16 7.29
C GLN A 30 14.91 -5.58 7.39
N PRO A 31 14.49 -6.19 6.26
CA PRO A 31 14.61 -5.68 4.89
C PRO A 31 13.45 -4.78 4.44
N TYR A 32 12.51 -4.45 5.34
CA TYR A 32 11.24 -3.82 5.00
C TYR A 32 11.16 -2.34 5.40
N THR A 33 10.55 -1.54 4.53
CA THR A 33 10.07 -0.19 4.86
C THR A 33 8.62 -0.05 4.42
N ALA A 34 7.84 0.75 5.13
CA ALA A 34 6.46 1.01 4.73
C ALA A 34 6.09 2.48 4.93
N TYR A 35 5.25 2.97 4.04
CA TYR A 35 4.81 4.35 4.00
C TYR A 35 3.29 4.41 3.82
N THR A 36 2.71 5.55 4.13
CA THR A 36 1.31 5.85 3.83
C THR A 36 1.13 7.29 3.43
N GLU A 37 0.08 7.54 2.68
CA GLU A 37 -0.27 8.81 2.08
C GLU A 37 -1.76 9.05 2.31
N ASP A 38 -2.11 10.26 2.74
CA ASP A 38 -3.50 10.69 2.83
C ASP A 38 -3.97 11.18 1.46
N LEU A 39 -5.00 10.52 0.91
CA LEU A 39 -5.63 10.88 -0.35
C LEU A 39 -6.95 11.65 -0.12
N GLU A 40 -7.15 12.21 1.08
CA GLU A 40 -8.35 12.93 1.56
C GLU A 40 -9.61 12.05 1.73
N PHE A 41 -9.83 11.05 0.87
CA PHE A 41 -10.95 10.11 0.97
C PHE A 41 -10.53 8.72 1.47
N MET A 42 -9.24 8.42 1.47
CA MET A 42 -8.66 7.16 1.92
C MET A 42 -7.17 7.33 2.19
N TRP A 43 -6.59 6.34 2.88
CA TRP A 43 -5.15 6.24 3.08
C TRP A 43 -4.59 5.15 2.20
N ARG A 44 -3.66 5.50 1.30
CA ARG A 44 -2.87 4.52 0.56
C ARG A 44 -1.66 4.15 1.38
N TRP A 45 -1.30 2.87 1.45
CA TRP A 45 -0.07 2.41 2.07
C TRP A 45 0.71 1.51 1.13
N THR A 46 2.04 1.57 1.26
CA THR A 46 2.98 0.82 0.42
C THR A 46 4.03 0.16 1.30
N ILE A 47 4.43 -1.06 0.93
CA ILE A 47 5.48 -1.83 1.59
C ILE A 47 6.56 -2.12 0.56
N TYR A 48 7.80 -1.82 0.93
CA TYR A 48 8.99 -2.07 0.15
C TYR A 48 9.88 -3.10 0.84
N GLN A 49 10.49 -3.98 0.06
CA GLN A 49 11.58 -4.86 0.49
C GLN A 49 12.82 -4.51 -0.33
N ASP A 50 13.94 -4.19 0.32
CA ASP A 50 15.19 -3.82 -0.38
C ASP A 50 14.96 -2.72 -1.46
N ASN A 51 14.18 -1.70 -1.11
CA ASN A 51 13.73 -0.59 -1.97
C ASN A 51 12.86 -0.98 -3.17
N LYS A 52 12.38 -2.23 -3.26
CA LYS A 52 11.42 -2.68 -4.28
C LYS A 52 10.02 -2.73 -3.68
N LEU A 53 9.04 -2.14 -4.37
CA LEU A 53 7.64 -2.23 -3.96
C LEU A 53 7.19 -3.70 -4.01
N VAL A 54 6.76 -4.25 -2.87
CA VAL A 54 6.29 -5.65 -2.77
C VAL A 54 4.79 -5.74 -2.52
N GLN A 55 4.18 -4.71 -1.94
CA GLN A 55 2.74 -4.67 -1.71
C GLN A 55 2.25 -3.22 -1.66
N GLU A 56 1.05 -3.01 -2.20
CA GLU A 56 0.26 -1.80 -2.04
C GLU A 56 -1.12 -2.18 -1.47
N GLY A 57 -1.72 -1.26 -0.73
CA GLY A 57 -3.11 -1.37 -0.32
C GLY A 57 -3.64 -0.07 0.25
N CYS A 58 -4.80 -0.16 0.89
CA CYS A 58 -5.44 1.01 1.45
C CYS A 58 -6.18 0.76 2.76
N SER A 59 -6.55 1.84 3.42
CA SER A 59 -7.30 1.85 4.66
C SER A 59 -8.09 3.14 4.80
N LEU A 60 -9.12 3.13 5.65
CA LEU A 60 -9.97 4.31 5.86
C LEU A 60 -9.36 5.35 6.80
N THR A 61 -8.37 4.96 7.60
CA THR A 61 -7.71 5.84 8.58
C THR A 61 -6.23 5.50 8.66
N LEU A 62 -5.40 6.45 9.07
CA LEU A 62 -3.97 6.23 9.36
C LEU A 62 -3.74 5.06 10.33
N GLU A 63 -4.57 4.95 11.37
CA GLU A 63 -4.45 3.88 12.37
C GLU A 63 -4.82 2.49 11.80
N ALA A 64 -5.78 2.45 10.88
CA ALA A 64 -6.06 1.24 10.12
C ALA A 64 -4.90 0.88 9.18
N SER A 65 -4.26 1.86 8.53
CA SER A 65 -3.05 1.63 7.72
C SER A 65 -1.92 1.02 8.53
N ARG A 66 -1.65 1.53 9.74
CA ARG A 66 -0.63 0.97 10.65
C ARG A 66 -0.88 -0.51 10.95
N ARG A 67 -2.11 -0.85 11.33
CA ARG A 67 -2.50 -2.24 11.64
C ARG A 67 -2.45 -3.14 10.42
N ALA A 68 -2.94 -2.67 9.26
CA ALA A 68 -2.90 -3.42 8.01
C ALA A 68 -1.46 -3.78 7.62
N VAL A 69 -0.55 -2.81 7.65
CA VAL A 69 0.87 -3.02 7.37
C VAL A 69 1.49 -4.01 8.36
N GLN A 70 1.20 -3.90 9.67
CA GLN A 70 1.69 -4.85 10.67
C GLN A 70 1.26 -6.30 10.37
N HIS A 71 0.00 -6.51 9.97
CA HIS A 71 -0.49 -7.83 9.62
C HIS A 71 0.22 -8.42 8.38
N VAL A 72 0.42 -7.61 7.35
CA VAL A 72 1.13 -8.05 6.13
C VAL A 72 2.60 -8.37 6.44
N LEU A 73 3.28 -7.53 7.22
CA LEU A 73 4.67 -7.78 7.62
C LEU A 73 4.81 -9.01 8.51
N ALA A 74 3.85 -9.29 9.39
CA ALA A 74 3.84 -10.52 10.18
C ALA A 74 3.77 -11.75 9.26
N PHE A 75 2.90 -11.72 8.24
CA PHE A 75 2.82 -12.76 7.22
C PHE A 75 4.15 -12.91 6.44
N PHE A 76 4.74 -11.80 5.95
CA PHE A 76 6.03 -11.85 5.26
C PHE A 76 7.16 -12.42 6.13
N SER A 77 7.16 -12.11 7.42
CA SER A 77 8.17 -12.61 8.37
C SER A 77 8.00 -14.10 8.69
N MET A 78 6.79 -14.63 8.53
CA MET A 78 6.52 -16.07 8.64
C MET A 78 7.01 -16.79 7.37
N ASN A 79 6.63 -16.31 6.20
CA ASN A 79 6.93 -16.95 4.91
C ASN A 79 8.37 -16.72 4.40
N GLY A 80 9.03 -15.65 4.85
CA GLY A 80 10.42 -15.34 4.50
C GLY A 80 11.42 -16.30 5.17
N ARG A 81 11.03 -16.97 6.26
CA ARG A 81 11.84 -18.03 6.88
C ARG A 81 11.92 -19.27 6.00
N ASP A 82 10.84 -19.61 5.30
CA ASP A 82 10.77 -20.83 4.49
C ASP A 82 11.63 -20.71 3.22
N LYS A 83 11.71 -19.53 2.61
CA LYS A 83 12.52 -19.32 1.39
C LYS A 83 14.04 -19.28 1.61
N LYS A 84 14.51 -18.95 2.81
CA LYS A 84 15.96 -19.00 3.11
C LYS A 84 16.44 -20.44 3.34
N ALA A 85 15.60 -21.30 3.91
CA ALA A 85 15.93 -22.71 4.13
C ALA A 85 16.09 -23.51 2.82
N GLU A 86 15.37 -23.15 1.76
CA GLU A 86 15.50 -23.78 0.43
C GLU A 86 16.72 -23.35 -0.38
N GLN A 87 17.36 -22.22 -0.06
CA GLN A 87 18.53 -21.72 -0.80
C GLN A 87 19.89 -22.16 -0.21
N GLU A 88 19.87 -22.86 0.93
CA GLU A 88 21.07 -23.36 1.62
C GLU A 88 21.21 -24.90 1.55
N LEU A 89 20.44 -25.57 0.67
CA LEU A 89 20.51 -27.02 0.37
C LEU A 89 20.99 -27.26 -1.07
#